data_AF-A0A1J6XEI1-F1
#
_entry.id   AF-A0A1J6XEI1-F1
#
_cell.length_a   1.000
_cell.length_b   1.000
_cell.length_c   1.000
_cell.angle_alpha   90.00
_cell.angle_beta   90.00
_cell.angle_gamma   90.00
#
_symmetry.space_group_name_H-M   'P 1'
#
loop_
_entity.id
_entity.type
_entity.pdbx_description
1 polymer ?
#
loop_
_entity_poly.entity_id
_entity_poly.type
_entity_poly.pdbx_seq_one_letter_code
_entity_poly.pdbx_strand_id
1 'polypeptide(L)'
;MIDLDDIDTDEDGALTATVELPGGRRVTVEYEFDEEFDHDEEDDEQGDEDEDPIEREDLPDLDTMQETVKHALARLTEEILDGREGEVVEALTEAAYEDDDDEVDMVEALQALKDDIALDGVVVFGDGGITLLFIAPEEYPDLIIYCLLDEDLEIDDLMVE
;
A
#
# COMPACT_ATOMS: atom_id res chain seq x y z
N MET A 1 7.52 -1.89 19.57
CA MET A 1 7.40 -3.21 18.94
C MET A 1 6.01 -3.23 18.40
N ILE A 2 5.86 -3.47 17.10
CA ILE A 2 4.54 -3.53 16.48
C ILE A 2 4.02 -4.94 16.73
N ASP A 3 2.82 -5.01 17.30
CA ASP A 3 2.15 -6.27 17.62
C ASP A 3 1.06 -6.49 16.57
N LEU A 4 1.11 -7.65 15.93
CA LEU A 4 0.07 -8.11 15.00
C LEU A 4 -1.03 -8.79 15.82
N ASP A 5 -2.26 -8.31 15.68
CA ASP A 5 -3.48 -8.85 16.30
C ASP A 5 -4.29 -9.60 15.24
N ASP A 6 -5.15 -10.53 15.67
CA ASP A 6 -6.06 -11.26 14.75
C ASP A 6 -5.34 -11.90 13.53
N ILE A 7 -4.17 -12.51 13.75
CA ILE A 7 -3.38 -13.14 12.69
C ILE A 7 -4.11 -14.37 12.15
N ASP A 8 -4.44 -14.34 10.86
CA ASP A 8 -5.05 -15.43 10.11
C ASP A 8 -4.33 -15.61 8.75
N THR A 9 -4.85 -16.51 7.92
CA THR A 9 -4.36 -16.72 6.55
C THR A 9 -5.52 -16.80 5.60
N ASP A 10 -5.46 -16.07 4.48
CA ASP A 10 -6.53 -16.09 3.48
C ASP A 10 -6.59 -17.42 2.70
N GLU A 11 -7.49 -17.54 1.72
CA GLU A 11 -7.75 -18.74 0.93
C GLU A 11 -6.48 -19.29 0.26
N ASP A 12 -5.61 -18.38 -0.19
CA ASP A 12 -4.32 -18.66 -0.81
C ASP A 12 -3.20 -18.97 0.21
N GLY A 13 -3.43 -18.74 1.51
CA GLY A 13 -2.46 -18.95 2.58
C GLY A 13 -1.58 -17.74 2.90
N ALA A 14 -1.83 -16.60 2.25
CA ALA A 14 -1.25 -15.29 2.56
C ALA A 14 -1.61 -14.85 3.98
N LEU A 15 -0.67 -14.22 4.70
CA LEU A 15 -0.93 -13.72 6.05
C LEU A 15 -1.86 -12.50 6.00
N THR A 16 -2.90 -12.52 6.82
CA THR A 16 -3.74 -11.36 7.11
C THR A 16 -3.73 -11.09 8.61
N ALA A 17 -3.61 -9.84 9.02
CA ALA A 17 -3.63 -9.48 10.43
C ALA A 17 -4.17 -8.06 10.61
N THR A 18 -4.59 -7.71 11.82
CA THR A 18 -4.87 -6.31 12.17
C THR A 18 -3.70 -5.74 12.97
N VAL A 19 -3.31 -4.50 12.69
CA VAL A 19 -2.20 -3.86 13.38
C VAL A 19 -2.55 -2.44 13.81
N GLU A 20 -2.05 -2.05 14.98
CA GLU A 20 -2.10 -0.65 15.44
C GLU A 20 -0.79 0.03 15.08
N LEU A 21 -0.84 0.89 14.06
CA LEU A 21 0.26 1.74 13.63
C LEU A 21 0.40 2.96 14.54
N PRO A 22 1.58 3.62 14.51
CA PRO A 22 1.77 4.92 15.17
C PRO A 22 0.68 5.93 14.79
N GLY A 23 0.35 6.85 15.70
CA GLY A 23 -0.83 7.71 15.57
C GLY A 23 -2.15 7.07 16.00
N GLY A 24 -2.15 5.80 16.43
CA GLY A 24 -3.36 5.07 16.86
C GLY A 24 -4.24 4.62 15.69
N ARG A 25 -3.64 4.49 14.50
CA ARG A 25 -4.30 4.04 13.27
C ARG A 25 -4.37 2.51 13.30
N ARG A 26 -5.58 1.96 13.35
CA ARG A 26 -5.80 0.51 13.30
C ARG A 26 -6.13 0.13 11.87
N VAL A 27 -5.28 -0.67 11.25
CA VAL A 27 -5.35 -1.02 9.83
C VAL A 27 -5.26 -2.53 9.65
N THR A 28 -5.81 -3.02 8.54
CA THR A 28 -5.57 -4.39 8.09
C THR A 28 -4.20 -4.45 7.43
N VAL A 29 -3.39 -5.45 7.78
CA VAL A 29 -2.15 -5.75 7.09
C VAL A 29 -2.23 -7.08 6.39
N GLU A 30 -1.80 -7.10 5.13
CA GLU A 30 -1.81 -8.27 4.27
C GLU A 30 -0.39 -8.52 3.79
N TYR A 31 0.00 -9.79 3.75
CA TYR A 31 1.25 -10.22 3.14
C TYR A 31 0.96 -10.74 1.75
N GLU A 32 1.49 -10.07 0.74
CA GLU A 32 1.36 -10.50 -0.64
C GLU A 32 2.70 -11.05 -1.15
N PHE A 33 2.65 -12.19 -1.82
CA PHE A 33 3.80 -12.76 -2.49
C PHE A 33 3.63 -12.51 -3.97
N ASP A 34 4.29 -11.47 -4.46
CA ASP A 34 4.29 -11.12 -5.87
C ASP A 34 5.50 -11.77 -6.55
N GLU A 35 5.25 -12.62 -7.55
CA GLU A 35 6.30 -13.24 -8.38
C GLU A 35 6.78 -12.30 -9.52
N GLU A 36 6.17 -11.13 -9.71
CA GLU A 36 6.43 -10.27 -10.88
C GLU A 36 7.61 -9.29 -10.69
N PHE A 37 8.21 -9.23 -9.49
CA PHE A 37 9.35 -8.35 -9.21
C PHE A 37 10.75 -8.97 -9.45
N ASP A 38 10.86 -9.98 -10.32
CA ASP A 38 12.15 -10.37 -10.93
C ASP A 38 12.29 -9.65 -12.29
N HIS A 39 12.30 -8.30 -12.26
CA HIS A 39 12.65 -7.49 -13.44
C HIS A 39 14.18 -7.47 -13.61
N ASP A 40 14.78 -8.63 -13.90
CA ASP A 40 16.09 -8.65 -14.55
C ASP A 40 15.83 -8.38 -16.05
N GLU A 41 15.92 -7.11 -16.43
CA GLU A 41 16.06 -6.70 -17.83
C GLU A 41 17.23 -7.48 -18.45
N GLU A 42 16.94 -8.47 -19.30
CA GLU A 42 17.52 -8.70 -20.63
C GLU A 42 17.22 -10.14 -21.12
N ASP A 43 16.53 -10.25 -22.26
CA ASP A 43 16.70 -11.25 -23.35
C ASP A 43 15.38 -11.90 -23.87
N ASP A 44 15.02 -11.46 -25.08
CA ASP A 44 14.22 -12.04 -26.17
C ASP A 44 13.37 -13.34 -26.04
N GLU A 45 12.25 -13.29 -26.80
CA GLU A 45 11.52 -14.40 -27.46
C GLU A 45 10.42 -15.17 -26.68
N GLN A 46 9.17 -14.75 -26.91
CA GLN A 46 7.96 -15.56 -27.14
C GLN A 46 7.84 -16.93 -26.45
N GLY A 47 6.91 -17.07 -25.50
CA GLY A 47 6.35 -18.37 -25.14
C GLY A 47 5.23 -18.26 -24.12
N ASP A 48 4.03 -18.72 -24.52
CA ASP A 48 2.77 -18.84 -23.79
C ASP A 48 2.86 -18.80 -22.25
N GLU A 49 2.33 -17.73 -21.65
CA GLU A 49 2.09 -17.59 -20.20
C GLU A 49 0.88 -18.47 -19.81
N ASP A 50 1.12 -19.78 -19.66
CA ASP A 50 0.38 -20.56 -18.68
C ASP A 50 0.98 -20.17 -17.32
N GLU A 51 0.46 -19.11 -16.69
CA GLU A 51 0.73 -18.77 -15.28
C GLU A 51 0.37 -19.99 -14.43
N ASP A 52 1.36 -20.78 -14.02
CA ASP A 52 1.16 -21.88 -13.09
C ASP A 52 0.63 -21.28 -11.77
N PRO A 53 -0.50 -21.76 -11.22
CA PRO A 53 -1.05 -21.23 -9.98
C PRO A 53 -0.05 -21.46 -8.84
N ILE A 54 0.27 -20.40 -8.09
CA ILE A 54 1.20 -20.42 -6.95
C ILE A 54 0.91 -21.64 -6.06
N GLU A 55 1.83 -22.59 -6.02
CA GLU A 55 1.69 -23.73 -5.14
C GLU A 55 2.01 -23.27 -3.72
N ARG A 56 1.18 -23.66 -2.73
CA ARG A 56 1.37 -23.36 -1.29
C ARG A 56 2.75 -23.72 -0.72
N GLU A 57 3.60 -24.40 -1.50
CA GLU A 57 4.94 -24.84 -1.14
C GLU A 57 6.01 -23.75 -1.40
N ASP A 58 5.69 -22.71 -2.19
CA ASP A 58 6.59 -21.59 -2.50
C ASP A 58 6.41 -20.38 -1.57
N LEU A 59 5.28 -20.31 -0.84
CA LEU A 59 5.08 -19.32 0.20
C LEU A 59 6.02 -19.56 1.40
N PRO A 60 6.65 -18.52 1.95
CA PRO A 60 7.45 -18.67 3.15
C PRO A 60 6.55 -19.06 4.34
N ASP A 61 7.14 -19.75 5.34
CA ASP A 61 6.40 -20.10 6.56
C ASP A 61 5.83 -18.85 7.26
N LEU A 62 4.72 -19.03 7.99
CA LEU A 62 4.01 -17.96 8.70
C LEU A 62 4.90 -17.13 9.65
N ASP A 63 5.89 -17.76 10.30
CA ASP A 63 6.86 -17.04 11.12
C ASP A 63 7.69 -16.05 10.28
N THR A 64 8.15 -16.46 9.10
CA THR A 64 8.89 -15.60 8.17
C THR A 64 8.01 -14.45 7.67
N MET A 65 6.78 -14.73 7.24
CA MET A 65 5.82 -13.70 6.82
C MET A 65 5.61 -12.65 7.92
N GLN A 66 5.38 -13.11 9.15
CA GLN A 66 5.22 -12.22 10.30
C GLN A 66 6.49 -11.39 10.59
N GLU A 67 7.68 -11.98 10.48
CA GLU A 67 8.93 -11.25 10.69
C GLU A 67 9.13 -10.17 9.61
N THR A 68 8.86 -10.47 8.35
CA THR A 68 8.91 -9.51 7.25
C THR A 68 7.93 -8.36 7.47
N VAL A 69 6.65 -8.67 7.76
CA VAL A 69 5.63 -7.67 8.06
C VAL A 69 6.05 -6.80 9.26
N LYS A 70 6.46 -7.41 10.38
CA LYS A 70 6.90 -6.64 11.56
C LYS A 70 8.10 -5.76 11.24
N HIS A 71 9.03 -6.23 10.42
CA HIS A 71 10.20 -5.47 10.02
C HIS A 71 9.82 -4.28 9.13
N ALA A 72 8.97 -4.49 8.11
CA ALA A 72 8.46 -3.46 7.22
C ALA A 72 7.69 -2.39 8.00
N LEU A 73 6.69 -2.80 8.79
CA LEU A 73 5.88 -1.90 9.59
C LEU A 73 6.72 -1.14 10.64
N ALA A 74 7.79 -1.74 11.18
CA ALA A 74 8.64 -1.05 12.17
C ALA A 74 9.35 0.19 11.59
N ARG A 75 9.49 0.27 10.27
CA ARG A 75 10.04 1.43 9.56
C ARG A 75 8.98 2.53 9.38
N LEU A 76 7.68 2.18 9.33
CA LEU A 76 6.56 3.12 9.23
C LEU A 76 6.34 3.85 10.57
N THR A 77 7.06 4.96 10.76
CA THR A 77 6.85 5.85 11.90
C THR A 77 5.66 6.78 11.68
N GLU A 78 5.15 7.39 12.76
CA GLU A 78 4.07 8.40 12.68
C GLU A 78 4.45 9.55 11.73
N GLU A 79 5.71 10.00 11.77
CA GLU A 79 6.22 11.06 10.90
C GLU A 79 6.21 10.66 9.43
N ILE A 80 6.60 9.42 9.12
CA ILE A 80 6.54 8.90 7.75
C ILE A 80 5.09 8.82 7.29
N LEU A 81 4.21 8.21 8.08
CA LEU A 81 2.81 8.04 7.68
C LEU A 81 2.09 9.38 7.51
N ASP A 82 2.31 10.36 8.39
CA ASP A 82 1.75 11.72 8.25
C ASP A 82 2.34 12.46 7.03
N GLY A 83 3.63 12.27 6.76
CA GLY A 83 4.28 12.78 5.55
C GLY A 83 3.66 12.20 4.27
N ARG A 84 3.54 10.88 4.19
CA ARG A 84 2.98 10.19 3.02
C ARG A 84 1.51 10.49 2.81
N GLU A 85 0.72 10.57 3.88
CA GLU A 85 -0.68 11.02 3.80
C GLU A 85 -0.75 12.43 3.19
N GLY A 86 0.10 13.35 3.62
CA GLY A 86 0.18 14.70 3.03
C GLY A 86 0.54 14.70 1.56
N GLU A 87 1.57 13.95 1.17
CA GLU A 87 2.03 13.86 -0.21
C GLU A 87 1.00 13.20 -1.13
N VAL A 88 0.30 12.16 -0.66
CA VAL A 88 -0.80 11.52 -1.40
C VAL A 88 -1.91 12.54 -1.67
N VAL A 89 -2.33 13.29 -0.65
CA VAL A 89 -3.35 14.34 -0.80
C VAL A 89 -2.91 15.38 -1.83
N GLU A 90 -1.67 15.85 -1.75
CA GLU A 90 -1.11 16.83 -2.69
C GLU A 90 -1.09 16.27 -4.12
N ALA A 91 -0.60 15.05 -4.31
CA ALA A 91 -0.51 14.40 -5.61
C ALA A 91 -1.89 14.15 -6.25
N LEU A 92 -2.85 13.64 -5.47
CA LEU A 92 -4.22 13.41 -5.96
C LEU A 92 -4.92 14.71 -6.32
N THR A 93 -4.78 15.73 -5.48
CA THR A 93 -5.36 17.05 -5.76
C THR A 93 -4.73 17.64 -7.02
N GLU A 94 -3.40 17.61 -7.15
CA GLU A 94 -2.72 18.12 -8.34
C GLU A 94 -3.16 17.36 -9.61
N ALA A 95 -3.22 16.02 -9.56
CA ALA A 95 -3.66 15.20 -10.68
C ALA A 95 -5.11 15.45 -11.08
N ALA A 96 -6.01 15.65 -10.12
CA ALA A 96 -7.42 15.93 -10.39
C ALA A 96 -7.65 17.30 -11.05
N TYR A 97 -6.76 18.26 -10.80
CA TYR A 97 -6.88 19.64 -11.28
C TYR A 97 -5.77 20.06 -12.28
N GLU A 98 -4.95 19.13 -12.77
CA GLU A 98 -3.80 19.41 -13.66
C GLU A 98 -4.23 20.14 -14.95
N ASP A 99 -5.41 19.82 -15.49
CA ASP A 99 -5.94 20.35 -16.75
C ASP A 99 -7.00 21.46 -16.55
N ASP A 100 -7.35 21.80 -15.31
CA ASP A 100 -8.39 22.78 -14.99
C ASP A 100 -7.79 24.20 -14.89
N ASP A 101 -7.97 25.02 -15.93
CA ASP A 101 -7.73 26.47 -15.93
C ASP A 101 -8.76 27.25 -15.07
N ASP A 102 -9.74 26.57 -14.48
CA ASP A 102 -10.79 27.18 -13.68
C ASP A 102 -10.27 27.64 -12.31
N GLU A 103 -10.91 28.68 -11.77
CA GLU A 103 -10.57 29.31 -10.48
C GLU A 103 -11.03 28.41 -9.30
N VAL A 104 -10.82 27.10 -9.40
CA VAL A 104 -11.05 26.16 -8.29
C VAL A 104 -10.07 26.53 -7.19
N ASP A 105 -10.58 26.72 -5.99
CA ASP A 105 -9.74 27.02 -4.84
C ASP A 105 -9.01 25.73 -4.45
N MET A 106 -7.85 25.49 -5.08
CA MET A 106 -7.01 24.30 -4.83
C MET A 106 -6.71 24.11 -3.35
N VAL A 107 -6.70 25.20 -2.57
CA VAL A 107 -6.50 25.14 -1.12
C VAL A 107 -7.71 24.52 -0.42
N GLU A 108 -8.93 24.83 -0.86
CA GLU A 108 -10.15 24.21 -0.34
C GLU A 108 -10.23 22.73 -0.71
N ALA A 109 -9.92 22.35 -1.96
CA ALA A 109 -9.91 20.96 -2.40
C ALA A 109 -8.86 20.11 -1.65
N LEU A 110 -7.63 20.62 -1.54
CA LEU A 110 -6.57 19.98 -0.75
C LEU A 110 -7.00 19.80 0.71
N GLN A 111 -7.64 20.82 1.29
CA GLN A 111 -8.10 20.75 2.67
C GLN A 111 -9.28 19.78 2.86
N ALA A 112 -10.18 19.66 1.88
CA ALA A 112 -11.28 18.70 1.90
C ALA A 112 -10.74 17.27 1.87
N LEU A 113 -9.89 16.95 0.89
CA LEU A 113 -9.27 15.63 0.79
C LEU A 113 -8.41 15.28 2.00
N LYS A 114 -7.70 16.27 2.58
CA LYS A 114 -6.93 16.06 3.81
C LYS A 114 -7.80 15.70 5.02
N ASP A 115 -9.00 16.26 5.14
CA ASP A 115 -9.90 15.97 6.26
C ASP A 115 -10.62 14.62 6.08
N ASP A 116 -10.76 14.18 4.84
CA ASP A 116 -11.48 12.96 4.45
C ASP A 116 -10.57 11.71 4.36
N ILE A 117 -9.31 11.88 3.94
CA ILE A 117 -8.40 10.74 3.73
C ILE A 117 -8.09 10.01 5.03
N ALA A 118 -8.14 8.69 4.99
CA ALA A 118 -7.78 7.82 6.10
C ALA A 118 -7.04 6.59 5.59
N LEU A 119 -6.01 6.16 6.32
CA LEU A 119 -5.34 4.89 6.07
C LEU A 119 -6.23 3.74 6.55
N ASP A 120 -6.62 2.85 5.63
CA ASP A 120 -7.47 1.69 5.88
C ASP A 120 -6.66 0.40 6.01
N GLY A 121 -5.62 0.25 5.18
CA GLY A 121 -4.84 -0.98 5.09
C GLY A 121 -3.38 -0.77 4.70
N VAL A 122 -2.59 -1.83 4.84
CA VAL A 122 -1.19 -1.89 4.40
C VAL A 122 -0.93 -3.26 3.80
N VAL A 123 -0.40 -3.31 2.58
CA VAL A 123 0.09 -4.56 1.97
C VAL A 123 1.61 -4.58 2.10
N VAL A 124 2.17 -5.70 2.53
CA VAL A 124 3.61 -5.91 2.63
C VAL A 124 4.00 -7.05 1.71
N PHE A 125 4.95 -6.79 0.82
CA PHE A 125 5.43 -7.77 -0.14
C PHE A 125 6.53 -8.65 0.44
N GLY A 126 6.78 -9.78 -0.20
CA GLY A 126 7.82 -10.73 0.20
C GLY A 126 9.23 -10.14 0.30
N ASP A 127 9.57 -9.17 -0.56
CA ASP A 127 10.84 -8.44 -0.51
C ASP A 127 10.89 -7.33 0.57
N GLY A 128 9.73 -7.03 1.18
CA GLY A 128 9.59 -5.98 2.19
C GLY A 128 9.13 -4.63 1.63
N GLY A 129 8.73 -4.58 0.36
CA GLY A 129 7.97 -3.47 -0.23
C GLY A 129 6.65 -3.25 0.51
N ILE A 130 6.13 -2.03 0.45
CA ILE A 130 4.93 -1.62 1.20
C ILE A 130 3.99 -0.86 0.28
N THR A 131 2.72 -1.25 0.27
CA THR A 131 1.63 -0.44 -0.29
C THR A 131 0.72 0.04 0.82
N LEU A 132 0.48 1.34 0.89
CA LEU A 132 -0.50 1.94 1.80
C LEU A 132 -1.84 2.06 1.08
N LEU A 133 -2.90 1.58 1.72
CA LEU A 133 -4.28 1.65 1.22
C LEU A 133 -5.01 2.76 1.94
N PHE A 134 -5.31 3.84 1.22
CA PHE A 134 -6.09 4.96 1.73
C PHE A 134 -7.52 4.92 1.19
N ILE A 135 -8.44 5.41 1.99
CA ILE A 135 -9.82 5.66 1.60
C ILE A 135 -10.15 7.13 1.83
N ALA A 136 -10.98 7.69 0.95
CA ALA A 136 -11.48 9.05 1.04
C ALA A 136 -12.97 9.01 0.69
N PRO A 137 -13.87 8.69 1.65
CA PRO A 137 -15.27 8.41 1.35
C PRO A 137 -16.09 9.60 0.84
N GLU A 138 -15.68 10.84 1.14
CA GLU A 138 -16.33 12.05 0.63
C GLU A 138 -15.80 12.43 -0.76
N GLU A 139 -14.48 12.39 -0.98
CA GLU A 139 -13.84 12.82 -2.22
C GLU A 139 -13.75 11.71 -3.29
N TYR A 140 -13.48 10.48 -2.86
CA TYR A 140 -13.33 9.27 -3.69
C TYR A 140 -14.25 8.13 -3.18
N PRO A 141 -15.58 8.32 -3.27
CA PRO A 141 -16.53 7.32 -2.77
C PRO A 141 -16.41 6.01 -3.53
N ASP A 142 -16.40 4.90 -2.77
CA ASP A 142 -16.30 3.53 -3.29
C ASP A 142 -14.97 3.22 -4.03
N LEU A 143 -13.94 4.06 -3.87
CA LEU A 143 -12.61 3.86 -4.44
C LEU A 143 -11.57 3.68 -3.33
N ILE A 144 -10.49 2.95 -3.65
CA ILE A 144 -9.32 2.78 -2.81
C ILE A 144 -8.12 3.43 -3.49
N ILE A 145 -7.34 4.15 -2.71
CA ILE A 145 -6.13 4.84 -3.14
C ILE A 145 -4.93 3.95 -2.73
N TYR A 146 -4.24 3.41 -3.72
CA TYR A 146 -3.07 2.55 -3.56
C TYR A 146 -1.81 3.41 -3.68
N CYS A 147 -1.04 3.50 -2.60
CA CYS A 147 0.21 4.24 -2.56
C CYS A 147 1.37 3.25 -2.38
N LEU A 148 2.08 2.99 -3.48
CA LEU A 148 3.26 2.13 -3.49
C LEU A 148 4.46 2.89 -2.94
N LEU A 149 5.16 2.29 -1.98
CA LEU A 149 6.38 2.83 -1.39
C LEU A 149 7.61 2.07 -1.85
N ASP A 150 8.65 2.82 -2.20
CA ASP A 150 9.99 2.31 -2.51
C ASP A 150 10.76 1.85 -1.24
N GLU A 151 11.96 1.29 -1.39
CA GLU A 151 12.86 0.86 -0.30
C GLU A 151 13.19 1.94 0.74
N ASP A 152 13.18 3.22 0.31
CA ASP A 152 13.36 4.41 1.16
C ASP A 152 12.05 4.93 1.78
N LEU A 153 10.94 4.21 1.58
CA LEU A 153 9.58 4.58 1.99
C LEU A 153 9.09 5.88 1.34
N GLU A 154 9.61 6.23 0.17
CA GLU A 154 9.12 7.34 -0.67
C GLU A 154 8.00 6.84 -1.58
N ILE A 155 7.08 7.73 -1.98
CA ILE A 155 6.01 7.37 -2.91
C ILE A 155 6.66 7.06 -4.27
N ASP A 156 6.54 5.82 -4.71
CA ASP A 156 6.98 5.38 -6.03
C ASP A 156 5.86 5.55 -7.05
N ASP A 157 4.67 5.05 -6.72
CA ASP A 157 3.48 5.13 -7.57
C ASP A 157 2.19 5.35 -6.75
N LEU A 158 1.18 5.92 -7.41
CA LEU A 158 -0.10 6.25 -6.81
C LEU A 158 -1.23 5.94 -7.79
N MET A 159 -2.11 5.01 -7.40
CA MET A 159 -3.26 4.57 -8.19
C MET A 159 -4.57 4.75 -7.41
N VAL A 160 -5.67 4.94 -8.14
CA VAL A 160 -7.02 5.01 -7.57
C VAL A 160 -7.94 4.11 -8.38
N GLU A 161 -8.57 3.15 -7.72
CA GLU A 161 -9.45 2.14 -8.35
C GLU A 161 -10.72 1.82 -7.55
#